data_AF-A0A8H4XS91-F1
#
_entry.id   AF-A0A8H4XS91-F1
#
_cell.length_a   1.000
_cell.length_b   1.000
_cell.length_c   1.000
_cell.angle_alpha   90.00
_cell.angle_beta   90.00
_cell.angle_gamma   90.00
#
_symmetry.space_group_name_H-M   'P 1'
#
loop_
_entity.id
_entity.type
_entity.pdbx_description
1 polymer ?
#
loop_
_entity_poly.entity_id
_entity_poly.type
_entity_poly.pdbx_seq_one_letter_code
_entity_poly.pdbx_strand_id
1 'polypeptide(L)'
;MRSIEYSLFSLALVSPVLAAVWPASNSFPGHGPTIDNRTLDEIYAAAQKEGGELTVLWGGDEIKQGNGTITAWEARFPGVKLNLTVDVSKYHDSRVDRQYEKTGSNGADVAVLQTLHDFNRWKAAGRLLPYKPANWEDIYSSLKDPAGAFVTVSI
;
A
#
# COMPACT_ATOMS: atom_id res chain seq x y z
N MET A 1 -1.81 -52.54 -57.63
CA MET A 1 -1.62 -51.08 -57.61
C MET A 1 -2.09 -50.57 -56.26
N ARG A 2 -1.22 -49.87 -55.53
CA ARG A 2 -1.50 -49.32 -54.19
C ARG A 2 -2.49 -48.16 -54.26
N SER A 3 -3.37 -48.07 -53.27
CA SER A 3 -3.83 -46.81 -52.69
C SER A 3 -4.28 -47.06 -51.25
N ILE A 4 -3.60 -46.38 -50.32
CA ILE A 4 -3.95 -46.25 -48.89
C ILE A 4 -4.67 -44.90 -48.75
N GLU A 5 -5.43 -44.71 -47.67
CA GLU A 5 -5.57 -43.50 -46.81
C GLU A 5 -7.05 -43.37 -46.36
N TYR A 6 -7.44 -43.69 -45.13
CA TYR A 6 -7.22 -43.14 -43.77
C TYR A 6 -8.52 -42.51 -43.23
N SER A 7 -8.91 -43.00 -42.06
CA SER A 7 -10.11 -42.64 -41.29
C SER A 7 -10.00 -41.25 -40.68
N LEU A 8 -11.06 -40.44 -40.79
CA LEU A 8 -11.20 -39.17 -40.08
C LEU A 8 -12.18 -39.34 -38.91
N PHE A 9 -11.63 -39.43 -37.70
CA PHE A 9 -12.37 -39.25 -36.46
C PHE A 9 -12.65 -37.76 -36.25
N SER A 10 -13.94 -37.38 -36.19
CA SER A 10 -14.35 -36.02 -35.80
C SER A 10 -14.28 -35.88 -34.28
N LEU A 11 -13.40 -35.01 -33.78
CA LEU A 11 -13.31 -34.66 -32.36
C LEU A 11 -14.10 -33.36 -32.10
N ALA A 12 -15.19 -33.46 -31.35
CA ALA A 12 -15.98 -32.30 -30.91
C ALA A 12 -15.22 -31.56 -29.79
N LEU A 13 -14.92 -30.27 -30.01
CA LEU A 13 -14.36 -29.38 -28.98
C LEU A 13 -15.50 -28.76 -28.16
N VAL A 14 -15.71 -29.28 -26.94
CA VAL A 14 -16.52 -28.61 -25.93
C VAL A 14 -15.62 -27.58 -25.24
N SER A 15 -15.82 -26.29 -25.52
CA SER A 15 -15.11 -25.22 -24.80
C SER A 15 -15.75 -25.03 -23.42
N PRO A 16 -15.03 -25.24 -22.31
CA PRO A 16 -15.49 -24.76 -21.02
C PRO A 16 -15.19 -23.27 -20.95
N VAL A 17 -16.23 -22.44 -20.77
CA VAL A 17 -16.07 -21.05 -20.35
C VAL A 17 -15.56 -21.10 -18.91
N LEU A 18 -14.25 -21.10 -18.72
CA LEU A 18 -13.63 -20.74 -17.45
C LEU A 18 -13.80 -19.23 -17.30
N ALA A 19 -14.78 -18.82 -16.50
CA ALA A 19 -14.73 -17.50 -15.88
C ALA A 19 -13.45 -17.46 -15.04
N ALA A 20 -12.40 -16.84 -15.58
CA ALA A 20 -11.18 -16.60 -14.84
C ALA A 20 -11.52 -15.63 -13.71
N VAL A 21 -11.77 -16.17 -12.51
CA VAL A 21 -11.70 -15.39 -11.28
C VAL A 21 -10.22 -15.03 -11.13
N TRP A 22 -9.84 -13.85 -11.62
CA TRP A 22 -8.54 -13.30 -11.28
C TRP A 22 -8.47 -13.19 -9.77
N PRO A 23 -7.54 -13.86 -9.08
CA PRO A 23 -7.34 -13.62 -7.68
C PRO A 23 -7.01 -12.13 -7.54
N ALA A 24 -7.79 -11.40 -6.73
CA ALA A 24 -7.39 -10.07 -6.34
C ALA A 24 -5.99 -10.19 -5.73
N SER A 25 -5.01 -9.50 -6.33
CA SER A 25 -3.63 -9.50 -5.88
C SER A 25 -3.55 -8.90 -4.47
N ASN A 26 -3.82 -9.71 -3.46
CA ASN A 26 -3.56 -9.40 -2.07
C ASN A 26 -2.57 -10.44 -1.57
N SER A 27 -1.29 -10.05 -1.57
CA SER A 27 -0.20 -10.81 -0.97
C SER A 27 -0.21 -10.73 0.57
N PHE A 28 -1.20 -10.05 1.16
CA PHE A 28 -1.48 -10.06 2.59
C PHE A 28 -2.57 -11.10 2.89
N PRO A 29 -2.31 -12.15 3.69
CA PRO A 29 -3.31 -13.17 4.00
C PRO A 29 -4.43 -12.56 4.86
N GLY A 30 -5.57 -12.29 4.24
CA GLY A 30 -6.74 -11.77 4.93
C GLY A 30 -7.79 -11.20 3.97
N HIS A 31 -9.06 -11.37 4.34
CA HIS A 31 -10.17 -10.61 3.75
C HIS A 31 -9.82 -9.12 3.88
N GLY A 32 -10.17 -8.29 2.89
CA GLY A 32 -9.82 -6.87 2.93
C GLY A 32 -10.15 -6.24 4.29
N PRO A 33 -9.28 -5.38 4.85
CA PRO A 33 -9.40 -4.91 6.22
C PRO A 33 -10.78 -4.27 6.43
N THR A 34 -11.32 -4.46 7.64
CA THR A 34 -12.48 -3.69 8.09
C THR A 34 -12.08 -2.23 8.27
N ILE A 35 -13.06 -1.33 8.18
CA ILE A 35 -12.85 0.08 8.53
C ILE A 35 -12.56 0.16 10.02
N ASP A 36 -11.51 0.89 10.38
CA ASP A 36 -11.17 1.13 11.77
C ASP A 36 -12.26 1.99 12.42
N ASN A 37 -12.85 1.49 13.50
CA ASN A 37 -13.91 2.16 14.23
C ASN A 37 -13.41 2.87 15.50
N ARG A 38 -12.10 2.81 15.77
CA ARG A 38 -11.48 3.50 16.90
C ARG A 38 -11.49 5.01 16.69
N THR A 39 -11.66 5.73 17.78
CA THR A 39 -11.39 7.16 17.86
C THR A 39 -9.88 7.44 17.77
N LEU A 40 -9.50 8.67 17.41
CA LEU A 40 -8.08 9.06 17.40
C LEU A 40 -7.43 8.93 18.78
N ASP A 41 -8.18 9.12 19.87
CA ASP A 41 -7.64 8.96 21.23
C ASP A 41 -7.37 7.49 21.58
N GLU A 42 -8.22 6.56 21.12
CA GLU A 42 -7.98 5.12 21.28
C GLU A 42 -6.79 4.64 20.45
N ILE A 43 -6.65 5.14 19.20
CA ILE A 43 -5.49 4.87 18.36
C ILE A 43 -4.22 5.40 19.03
N TYR A 44 -4.26 6.64 19.54
CA TYR A 44 -3.12 7.25 20.23
C TYR A 44 -2.72 6.48 21.49
N ALA A 45 -3.69 6.08 22.33
CA ALA A 45 -3.42 5.28 23.52
C ALA A 45 -2.83 3.89 23.19
N ALA A 46 -3.15 3.32 22.03
CA ALA A 46 -2.53 2.10 21.53
C ALA A 46 -1.09 2.37 21.04
N ALA A 47 -0.89 3.42 20.23
CA ALA A 47 0.41 3.79 19.68
C ALA A 47 1.45 4.10 20.77
N GLN A 48 1.04 4.71 21.89
CA GLN A 48 1.93 4.95 23.02
C GLN A 48 2.54 3.67 23.62
N LYS A 49 1.92 2.50 23.40
CA LYS A 49 2.41 1.20 23.89
C LYS A 49 3.42 0.56 22.95
N GLU A 50 3.50 1.01 21.70
CA GLU A 50 4.46 0.50 20.71
C GLU A 50 5.90 0.95 21.04
N GLY A 51 6.02 2.12 21.68
CA GLY A 51 7.32 2.75 21.94
C GLY A 51 8.00 3.23 20.65
N GLY A 52 9.28 3.60 20.75
CA GLY A 52 10.04 4.05 19.58
C GLY A 52 9.54 5.39 19.00
N GLU A 53 9.63 5.51 17.67
CA GLU A 53 9.22 6.68 16.89
C GLU A 53 8.51 6.23 15.62
N LEU A 54 7.53 7.02 15.17
CA LEU A 54 6.89 6.86 13.87
C LEU A 54 7.81 7.44 12.80
N THR A 55 8.35 6.58 11.93
CA THR A 55 9.25 6.97 10.83
C THR A 55 8.45 7.23 9.55
N VAL A 56 8.46 8.48 9.09
CA VAL A 56 7.70 8.93 7.92
C VAL A 56 8.63 9.49 6.85
N LEU A 57 8.56 8.92 5.65
CA LEU A 57 9.19 9.48 4.46
C LEU A 57 8.20 10.40 3.75
N TRP A 58 8.54 11.67 3.67
CA TRP A 58 7.66 12.72 3.14
C TRP A 58 8.23 13.29 1.84
N GLY A 59 7.48 13.17 0.76
CA GLY A 59 7.81 13.73 -0.55
C GLY A 59 7.72 15.25 -0.52
N GLY A 60 8.80 15.94 -0.85
CA GLY A 60 8.82 17.40 -0.95
C GLY A 60 10.16 17.91 -1.47
N ASP A 61 10.21 19.20 -1.79
CA ASP A 61 11.43 19.83 -2.31
C ASP A 61 12.28 20.45 -1.19
N GLU A 62 11.63 20.93 -0.12
CA GLU A 62 12.29 21.68 0.95
C GLU A 62 11.95 21.12 2.32
N ILE A 63 12.96 20.99 3.18
CA ILE A 63 12.83 20.38 4.52
C ILE A 63 11.68 21.01 5.32
N LYS A 64 11.50 22.33 5.20
CA LYS A 64 10.49 23.09 5.94
C LYS A 64 9.05 22.75 5.56
N GLN A 65 8.80 22.09 4.42
CA GLN A 65 7.45 21.69 4.01
C GLN A 65 6.82 20.70 4.99
N GLY A 66 7.63 19.94 5.75
CA GLY A 66 7.13 19.05 6.81
C GLY A 66 6.78 19.75 8.13
N ASN A 67 7.19 21.01 8.34
CA ASN A 67 7.11 21.65 9.65
C ASN A 67 5.69 21.78 10.19
N GLY A 68 4.72 22.12 9.33
CA GLY A 68 3.32 22.25 9.74
C GLY A 68 2.76 20.94 10.30
N THR A 69 3.03 19.82 9.60
CA THR A 69 2.66 18.48 10.03
C THR A 69 3.35 18.09 11.32
N ILE A 70 4.66 18.35 11.44
CA ILE A 70 5.43 18.04 12.65
C ILE A 70 4.86 18.79 13.86
N THR A 71 4.66 20.10 13.74
CA THR A 71 4.10 20.92 14.83
C THR A 71 2.69 20.45 15.22
N ALA A 72 1.83 20.15 14.25
CA ALA A 72 0.49 19.66 14.52
C ALA A 72 0.50 18.27 15.20
N TRP A 73 1.40 17.38 14.78
CA TRP A 73 1.58 16.07 15.39
C TRP A 73 2.04 16.18 16.84
N GLU A 74 3.11 16.93 17.10
CA GLU A 74 3.66 17.11 18.44
C GLU A 74 2.64 17.71 19.40
N ALA A 75 1.82 18.65 18.92
CA ALA A 75 0.74 19.25 19.69
C ALA A 75 -0.38 18.25 20.02
N ARG A 76 -0.73 17.36 19.07
CA ARG A 76 -1.87 16.44 19.23
C ARG A 76 -1.51 15.11 19.89
N PHE A 77 -0.30 14.62 19.67
CA PHE A 77 0.18 13.29 20.03
C PHE A 77 1.57 13.32 20.73
N PRO A 78 1.74 14.09 21.82
CA PRO A 78 3.06 14.35 22.42
C PRO A 78 3.79 13.10 22.96
N GLY A 79 3.08 12.00 23.17
CA GLY A 79 3.63 10.72 23.64
C GLY A 79 4.11 9.77 22.55
N VAL A 80 3.95 10.12 21.27
CA VAL A 80 4.44 9.35 20.13
C VAL A 80 5.39 10.24 19.34
N LYS A 81 6.68 9.91 19.34
CA LYS A 81 7.69 10.67 18.61
C LYS A 81 7.48 10.51 17.10
N LEU A 82 7.62 11.60 16.36
CA LEU A 82 7.57 11.61 14.90
C LEU A 82 8.97 11.88 14.35
N ASN A 83 9.46 10.94 13.53
CA ASN A 83 10.64 11.12 12.69
C ASN A 83 10.19 11.29 11.24
N LEU A 84 9.86 12.52 10.85
CA LEU A 84 9.43 12.88 9.51
C LEU A 84 10.61 13.47 8.73
N THR A 85 11.00 12.80 7.65
CA THR A 85 12.08 13.25 6.76
C THR A 85 11.53 13.68 5.41
N VAL A 86 11.76 14.94 5.05
CA VAL A 86 11.41 15.46 3.71
C VAL A 86 12.55 15.25 2.73
N ASP A 87 12.25 14.72 1.55
CA ASP A 87 13.12 14.70 0.37
C ASP A 87 12.26 14.49 -0.88
N VAL A 88 12.82 14.71 -2.06
CA VAL A 88 12.11 14.47 -3.32
C VAL A 88 11.72 13.00 -3.43
N SER A 89 10.49 12.73 -3.87
CA SER A 89 9.92 11.38 -3.84
C SER A 89 10.77 10.34 -4.59
N LYS A 90 11.40 10.74 -5.71
CA LYS A 90 12.30 9.90 -6.51
C LYS A 90 13.58 9.43 -5.79
N TYR A 91 13.90 10.02 -4.64
CA TYR A 91 15.00 9.55 -3.80
C TYR A 91 14.49 8.68 -2.66
N HIS A 92 13.33 9.03 -2.08
CA HIS A 92 12.66 8.18 -1.09
C HIS A 92 12.29 6.81 -1.67
N ASP A 93 11.66 6.77 -2.85
CA ASP A 93 11.25 5.51 -3.50
C ASP A 93 12.45 4.55 -3.70
N SER A 94 13.56 5.09 -4.19
CA SER A 94 14.78 4.37 -4.54
C SER A 94 15.55 3.93 -3.30
N ARG A 95 15.42 4.66 -2.19
CA ARG A 95 15.99 4.25 -0.89
C ARG A 95 15.15 3.14 -0.26
N VAL A 96 13.82 3.26 -0.29
CA VAL A 96 12.89 2.24 0.20
C VAL A 96 13.09 0.91 -0.53
N ASP A 97 13.17 0.92 -1.86
CA ASP A 97 13.42 -0.29 -2.64
C ASP A 97 14.77 -0.93 -2.32
N ARG A 98 15.83 -0.13 -2.32
CA ARG A 98 17.18 -0.62 -2.00
C ARG A 98 17.28 -1.18 -0.59
N GLN A 99 16.60 -0.58 0.38
CA GLN A 99 16.58 -1.07 1.75
C GLN A 99 15.82 -2.39 1.85
N TYR A 100 14.67 -2.50 1.16
CA TYR A 100 13.89 -3.73 1.11
C TYR A 100 14.69 -4.87 0.49
N GLU A 101 15.37 -4.63 -0.63
CA GLU A 101 16.25 -5.63 -1.27
C GLU A 101 17.36 -6.13 -0.33
N LYS A 102 17.91 -5.25 0.51
CA LYS A 102 19.02 -5.58 1.42
C LYS A 102 18.57 -6.26 2.71
N THR A 103 17.39 -5.92 3.22
CA THR A 103 16.99 -6.21 4.60
C THR A 103 15.64 -6.93 4.73
N GLY A 104 14.83 -6.94 3.67
CA GLY A 104 13.43 -7.37 3.72
C GLY A 104 12.48 -6.36 4.37
N SER A 105 12.98 -5.17 4.77
CA SER A 105 12.19 -4.09 5.37
C SER A 105 12.25 -2.82 4.52
N ASN A 106 11.15 -2.06 4.47
CA ASN A 106 11.09 -0.78 3.77
C ASN A 106 11.88 0.33 4.49
N GLY A 107 12.17 0.18 5.80
CA GLY A 107 12.88 1.18 6.58
C GLY A 107 12.06 2.39 7.03
N ALA A 108 10.75 2.36 6.81
CA ALA A 108 9.82 3.39 7.25
C ALA A 108 8.47 2.76 7.56
N ASP A 109 7.71 3.40 8.44
CA ASP A 109 6.36 2.99 8.79
C ASP A 109 5.33 3.56 7.81
N VAL A 110 5.58 4.79 7.33
CA VAL A 110 4.72 5.50 6.39
C VAL A 110 5.56 6.16 5.28
N ALA A 111 5.06 6.06 4.04
CA ALA A 111 5.59 6.80 2.90
C ALA A 111 4.48 7.67 2.28
N VAL A 112 4.75 8.97 2.17
CA VAL A 112 3.86 9.97 1.55
C VAL A 112 4.59 10.53 0.34
N LEU A 113 4.25 10.06 -0.87
CA LEU A 113 5.05 10.33 -2.08
C LEU A 113 4.19 10.76 -3.27
N GLN A 114 4.76 11.58 -4.15
CA GLN A 114 4.15 12.01 -5.41
C GLN A 114 4.34 10.98 -6.54
N THR A 115 5.23 10.00 -6.36
CA THR A 115 5.51 8.91 -7.31
C THR A 115 4.44 7.81 -7.21
N LEU A 116 3.21 8.13 -7.60
CA LEU A 116 2.01 7.30 -7.37
C LEU A 116 2.10 5.84 -7.86
N HIS A 117 2.91 5.60 -8.89
CA HIS A 117 3.10 4.26 -9.46
C HIS A 117 3.78 3.28 -8.50
N ASP A 118 4.56 3.78 -7.53
CA ASP A 118 5.26 2.95 -6.53
C ASP A 118 4.29 2.20 -5.64
N PHE A 119 3.18 2.82 -5.23
CA PHE A 119 2.20 2.19 -4.34
C PHE A 119 1.56 0.95 -4.96
N ASN A 120 1.26 0.98 -6.27
CA ASN A 120 0.76 -0.20 -6.98
C ASN A 120 1.80 -1.31 -7.04
N ARG A 121 3.07 -0.96 -7.28
CA ARG A 121 4.18 -1.91 -7.31
C ARG A 121 4.44 -2.54 -5.93
N TRP A 122 4.47 -1.73 -4.86
CA TRP A 122 4.66 -2.19 -3.48
C TRP A 122 3.48 -3.04 -3.01
N LYS A 123 2.24 -2.69 -3.39
CA LYS A 123 1.07 -3.53 -3.16
C LYS A 123 1.22 -4.91 -3.81
N ALA A 124 1.58 -4.96 -5.10
CA ALA A 124 1.77 -6.22 -5.82
C ALA A 124 2.87 -7.09 -5.18
N ALA A 125 3.89 -6.45 -4.61
CA ALA A 125 4.96 -7.11 -3.86
C ALA A 125 4.60 -7.47 -2.41
N GLY A 126 3.39 -7.15 -1.92
CA GLY A 126 2.97 -7.45 -0.54
C GLY A 126 3.64 -6.62 0.53
N ARG A 127 4.16 -5.44 0.18
CA ARG A 127 4.98 -4.57 1.06
C ARG A 127 4.18 -3.51 1.80
N LEU A 128 2.88 -3.40 1.54
CA LEU A 128 2.00 -2.41 2.15
C LEU A 128 1.03 -3.10 3.11
N LEU A 129 0.88 -2.54 4.31
CA LEU A 129 -0.11 -2.97 5.29
C LEU A 129 -1.49 -2.46 4.85
N PRO A 130 -2.48 -3.35 4.59
CA PRO A 130 -3.83 -2.91 4.32
C PRO A 130 -4.46 -2.25 5.55
N TYR A 131 -4.85 -0.98 5.44
CA TYR A 131 -5.51 -0.23 6.52
C TYR A 131 -6.58 0.72 5.96
N LYS A 132 -7.75 0.73 6.60
CA LYS A 132 -8.87 1.63 6.27
C LYS A 132 -9.16 2.53 7.47
N PRO A 133 -8.81 3.83 7.45
CA PRO A 133 -9.12 4.75 8.54
C PRO A 133 -10.64 4.94 8.74
N ALA A 134 -11.04 5.48 9.89
CA ALA A 134 -12.45 5.67 10.24
C ALA A 134 -13.28 6.47 9.22
N ASN A 135 -12.65 7.44 8.55
CA ASN A 135 -13.26 8.24 7.49
C ASN A 135 -13.14 7.60 6.09
N TRP A 136 -12.94 6.27 6.01
CA TRP A 136 -12.71 5.57 4.74
C TRP A 136 -13.77 5.87 3.70
N GLU A 137 -15.04 5.89 4.09
CA GLU A 137 -16.16 6.10 3.16
C GLU A 137 -16.30 7.55 2.69
N ASP A 138 -15.69 8.51 3.40
CA ASP A 138 -15.70 9.93 3.01
C ASP A 138 -14.67 10.24 1.91
N ILE A 139 -13.72 9.32 1.67
CA ILE A 139 -12.70 9.46 0.63
C ILE A 139 -13.25 8.98 -0.70
N TYR A 140 -13.17 9.83 -1.73
CA TYR A 140 -13.53 9.47 -3.11
C TYR A 140 -12.88 8.15 -3.53
N SER A 141 -13.65 7.28 -4.18
CA SER A 141 -13.18 5.95 -4.58
C SER A 141 -11.97 5.98 -5.52
N SER A 142 -11.78 7.06 -6.28
CA SER A 142 -10.61 7.27 -7.15
C SER A 142 -9.33 7.66 -6.40
N LEU A 143 -9.43 8.05 -5.12
CA LEU A 143 -8.32 8.52 -4.28
C LEU A 143 -7.89 7.49 -3.24
N LYS A 144 -8.35 6.25 -3.35
CA LYS A 144 -8.04 5.17 -2.42
C LYS A 144 -7.95 3.82 -3.11
N ASP A 145 -7.05 2.97 -2.62
CA ASP A 145 -7.03 1.57 -3.05
C ASP A 145 -8.21 0.82 -2.44
N PRO A 146 -9.05 0.09 -3.20
CA PRO A 146 -10.22 -0.60 -2.64
C PRO A 146 -9.88 -1.62 -1.54
N ALA A 147 -8.67 -2.19 -1.56
CA ALA A 147 -8.20 -3.12 -0.55
C ALA A 147 -7.55 -2.42 0.66
N GLY A 148 -7.48 -1.09 0.70
CA GLY A 148 -6.87 -0.33 1.79
C GLY A 148 -5.34 -0.32 1.76
N ALA A 149 -4.69 -0.68 0.64
CA ALA A 149 -3.23 -0.70 0.59
C ALA A 149 -2.61 0.70 0.64
N PHE A 150 -3.31 1.72 0.14
CA PHE A 150 -2.89 3.12 0.18
C PHE A 150 -4.09 4.05 0.01
N VAL A 151 -3.90 5.31 0.38
CA VAL A 151 -4.85 6.41 0.23
C VAL A 151 -4.11 7.67 -0.17
N THR A 152 -4.76 8.56 -0.92
CA THR A 152 -4.22 9.88 -1.24
C THR A 152 -4.34 10.82 -0.05
N VAL A 153 -3.29 11.59 0.20
CA VAL A 153 -3.29 12.72 1.15
C VAL A 153 -2.90 13.99 0.43
N SER A 154 -3.32 15.13 0.96
CA SER A 154 -2.80 16.44 0.55
C SER A 154 -1.69 16.83 1.49
N ILE A 155 -0.60 17.35 0.94
CA ILE A 155 0.58 17.82 1.69
C ILE A 155 0.89 19.27 1.36
#